data_AF-A0A2D6QF88-F1
#
_entry.id   AF-A0A2D6QF88-F1
#
_cell.length_a   1.000
_cell.length_b   1.000
_cell.length_c   1.000
_cell.angle_alpha   90.00
_cell.angle_beta   90.00
_cell.angle_gamma   90.00
#
_symmetry.space_group_name_H-M   'P 1'
#
loop_
_entity.id
_entity.type
_entity.pdbx_description
1 polymer ?
#
loop_
_entity_poly.entity_id
_entity_poly.type
_entity_poly.pdbx_seq_one_letter_code
_entity_poly.pdbx_strand_id
1 'polypeptide(L)'
;MSFGVDKSESSEDKQIVKAITAETILALVALGGIFGFIAWRMGLANMFGTMMATAHDLMLNTVFFLMGVIILAGAFTSLLSEFGIVSIANRTLSPLMKPVFGLPGAASIGVVATYLSDNPAIMPLSSEKGFLKYFKRWEVTTLVNLGTVFGMGLIVTTFMLTRSTDTAALGRAVLLGNLGAIMGGILSVRLMGRFGKKKYGEDAAVVVEDDEGYDLVRFREVRPGNAMQRALQDFNTGRPDDRRLDFRMGVNLGD
;
A
#
# COMPACT_ATOMS: atom_id res chain seq x y z
N MET A 1 46.97 -8.07 25.80
CA MET A 1 45.96 -8.78 24.99
C MET A 1 44.64 -8.56 25.71
N SER A 2 43.83 -7.54 25.34
CA SER A 2 42.80 -7.54 24.28
C SER A 2 41.82 -8.70 24.52
N PHE A 3 40.51 -8.53 24.74
CA PHE A 3 39.47 -7.67 24.18
C PHE A 3 38.39 -7.45 25.27
N GLY A 4 37.64 -6.36 25.41
CA GLY A 4 37.18 -5.39 24.41
C GLY A 4 35.85 -5.81 23.80
N VAL A 5 34.73 -5.76 24.56
CA VAL A 5 33.39 -5.62 23.98
C VAL A 5 32.59 -4.64 24.83
N ASP A 6 32.51 -3.43 24.28
CA ASP A 6 31.66 -2.33 24.68
C ASP A 6 30.20 -2.76 24.58
N LYS A 7 29.46 -2.70 25.69
CA LYS A 7 28.02 -2.95 25.71
C LYS A 7 27.32 -1.60 25.59
N SER A 8 27.40 -1.00 24.40
CA SER A 8 26.61 0.19 24.04
C SER A 8 25.41 -0.25 23.19
N GLU A 9 24.45 -0.94 23.80
CA GLU A 9 23.07 -0.85 23.32
C GLU A 9 22.55 0.50 23.79
N SER A 10 22.57 1.48 22.90
CA SER A 10 21.91 2.76 23.11
C SER A 10 20.42 2.49 23.32
N SER A 11 19.97 2.49 24.57
CA SER A 11 18.57 2.63 24.90
C SER A 11 18.10 3.94 24.25
N GLU A 12 17.25 3.82 23.23
CA GLU A 12 16.50 4.96 22.71
C GLU A 12 15.82 5.64 23.91
N ASP A 13 16.29 6.83 24.25
CA ASP A 13 15.66 7.70 25.23
C ASP A 13 14.23 7.95 24.75
N LYS A 14 13.28 7.17 25.28
CA LYS A 14 11.86 7.47 25.13
C LYS A 14 11.65 8.83 25.78
N GLN A 15 11.57 9.87 24.96
CA GLN A 15 11.12 11.18 25.43
C GLN A 15 9.66 11.04 25.85
N ILE A 16 9.43 10.81 27.14
CA ILE A 16 8.11 10.85 27.75
C ILE A 16 7.73 12.32 27.84
N VAL A 17 7.04 12.82 26.81
CA VAL A 17 6.51 14.19 26.78
C VAL A 17 5.26 14.25 27.67
N LYS A 18 5.03 15.39 28.35
CA LYS A 18 3.81 15.60 29.14
C LYS A 18 2.57 15.42 28.26
N ALA A 19 1.56 14.71 28.76
CA ALA A 19 0.33 14.38 28.02
C ALA A 19 -0.47 15.60 27.52
N ILE A 20 -0.24 16.77 28.11
CA ILE A 20 -0.81 18.05 27.68
C ILE A 20 0.34 18.97 27.29
N THR A 21 0.55 19.12 25.98
CA THR A 21 1.50 20.07 25.39
C THR A 21 0.74 21.32 24.93
N ALA A 22 1.41 22.46 24.81
CA ALA A 22 0.81 23.68 24.24
C ALA A 22 0.21 23.43 22.83
N GLU A 23 0.84 22.55 22.05
CA GLU A 23 0.34 22.09 20.75
C GLU A 23 -0.99 21.33 20.86
N THR A 24 -1.17 20.53 21.93
CA THR A 24 -2.42 19.82 22.21
C THR A 24 -3.55 20.79 22.51
N ILE A 25 -3.28 21.84 23.28
CA ILE A 25 -4.27 22.89 23.60
C ILE A 25 -4.61 23.70 22.35
N LEU A 26 -3.60 24.08 21.55
CA LEU A 26 -3.81 24.78 20.28
C LEU A 26 -4.64 23.96 19.29
N ALA A 27 -4.34 22.67 19.15
CA ALA A 27 -5.11 21.76 18.31
C ALA A 27 -6.56 21.59 18.82
N LEU A 28 -6.75 21.50 20.13
CA LEU A 28 -8.09 21.41 20.73
C LEU A 28 -8.92 22.67 20.48
N VAL A 29 -8.32 23.86 20.63
CA VAL A 29 -8.98 25.14 20.34
C VAL A 29 -9.29 25.28 18.86
N ALA A 30 -8.37 24.89 17.98
CA ALA A 30 -8.59 24.92 16.53
C ALA A 30 -9.73 23.97 16.11
N LEU A 31 -9.70 22.72 16.60
CA LEU A 31 -10.74 21.73 16.33
C LEU A 31 -12.09 22.17 16.90
N GLY A 32 -12.11 22.60 18.15
CA GLY A 32 -13.30 23.14 18.81
C GLY A 32 -13.85 24.39 18.11
N GLY A 33 -12.98 25.23 17.56
CA GLY A 33 -13.36 26.40 16.75
C GLY A 33 -14.05 26.01 15.44
N ILE A 34 -13.54 24.99 14.72
CA ILE A 34 -14.16 24.48 13.49
C ILE A 34 -15.54 23.88 13.79
N PHE A 35 -15.61 22.96 14.76
CA PHE A 35 -16.88 22.35 15.17
C PHE A 35 -17.86 23.39 15.72
N GLY A 36 -17.36 24.35 16.50
CA GLY A 36 -18.14 25.45 17.05
C GLY A 36 -18.70 26.37 15.98
N PHE A 37 -17.92 26.71 14.95
CA PHE A 37 -18.37 27.51 13.81
C PHE A 37 -19.48 26.82 13.01
N ILE A 38 -19.32 25.52 12.75
CA ILE A 38 -20.34 24.71 12.05
C ILE A 38 -21.61 24.60 12.91
N ALA A 39 -21.46 24.30 14.20
CA ALA A 39 -22.56 24.23 15.15
C ALA A 39 -23.28 25.57 15.31
N TRP A 40 -22.57 26.70 15.24
CA TRP A 40 -23.17 28.03 15.29
C TRP A 40 -24.02 28.33 14.04
N ARG A 41 -23.57 27.93 12.84
CA ARG A 41 -24.30 28.17 11.59
C ARG A 41 -25.51 27.26 11.39
N MET A 42 -25.41 25.99 11.80
CA MET A 42 -26.41 24.96 11.47
C MET A 42 -27.18 24.43 12.69
N GLY A 43 -26.69 24.69 13.91
CA GLY A 43 -27.20 24.11 15.15
C GLY A 43 -26.58 22.73 15.44
N LEU A 44 -26.36 22.41 16.72
CA LEU A 44 -25.75 21.14 17.15
C LEU A 44 -26.53 19.90 16.65
N ALA A 45 -27.86 19.94 16.76
CA ALA A 45 -28.71 18.81 16.35
C ALA A 45 -28.62 18.52 14.84
N ASN A 46 -28.66 19.55 13.99
CA ASN A 46 -28.54 19.38 12.54
C ASN A 46 -27.12 19.00 12.13
N MET A 47 -26.08 19.52 12.81
CA MET A 47 -24.70 19.14 12.57
C MET A 47 -24.50 17.63 12.78
N PHE A 48 -24.92 17.09 13.94
CA PHE A 48 -24.86 15.65 14.18
C PHE A 48 -25.77 14.85 13.25
N GLY A 49 -26.96 15.37 12.92
CA GLY A 49 -27.88 14.76 11.97
C GLY A 49 -27.26 14.58 10.57
N THR A 50 -26.64 15.63 10.02
CA THR A 50 -25.96 15.56 8.72
C THR A 50 -24.74 14.64 8.78
N MET A 51 -23.91 14.72 9.83
CA MET A 51 -22.77 13.81 9.98
C MET A 51 -23.19 12.33 10.01
N MET A 52 -24.24 12.01 10.77
CA MET A 52 -24.76 10.64 10.84
C MET A 52 -25.39 10.19 9.52
N ALA A 53 -26.16 11.06 8.87
CA ALA A 53 -26.76 10.76 7.56
C ALA A 53 -25.69 10.51 6.49
N THR A 54 -24.64 11.34 6.43
CA THR A 54 -23.52 11.16 5.52
C THR A 54 -22.72 9.90 5.84
N ALA A 55 -22.43 9.62 7.11
CA ALA A 55 -21.73 8.41 7.50
C ALA A 55 -22.54 7.15 7.14
N HIS A 56 -23.85 7.17 7.39
CA HIS A 56 -24.75 6.08 7.03
C HIS A 56 -24.83 5.86 5.51
N ASP A 57 -24.90 6.94 4.73
CA ASP A 57 -24.90 6.88 3.26
C ASP A 57 -23.58 6.33 2.71
N LEU A 58 -22.44 6.78 3.24
CA LEU A 58 -21.13 6.23 2.89
C LEU A 58 -21.05 4.74 3.21
N MET A 59 -21.52 4.33 4.39
CA MET A 59 -21.52 2.92 4.79
C MET A 59 -22.42 2.06 3.89
N LEU A 60 -23.69 2.44 3.69
CA LEU A 60 -24.62 1.61 2.93
C LEU A 60 -24.38 1.66 1.42
N ASN A 61 -24.20 2.85 0.86
CA ASN A 61 -24.16 3.02 -0.59
C ASN A 61 -22.74 2.98 -1.15
N THR A 62 -21.73 3.45 -0.41
CA THR A 62 -20.36 3.48 -0.92
C THR A 62 -19.60 2.21 -0.56
N VAL A 63 -19.59 1.80 0.71
CA VAL A 63 -18.80 0.63 1.15
C VAL A 63 -19.33 -0.67 0.54
N PHE A 64 -20.64 -0.94 0.57
CA PHE A 64 -21.18 -2.16 -0.06
C PHE A 64 -21.01 -2.16 -1.58
N PHE A 65 -21.11 -0.99 -2.22
CA PHE A 65 -20.84 -0.87 -3.65
C PHE A 65 -19.37 -1.20 -3.96
N LEU A 66 -18.42 -0.60 -3.22
CA LEU A 66 -17.00 -0.89 -3.37
C LEU A 66 -16.69 -2.35 -3.06
N MET A 67 -17.33 -2.95 -2.07
CA MET A 67 -17.19 -4.37 -1.75
C MET A 67 -17.55 -5.25 -2.94
N GLY A 68 -18.68 -4.98 -3.61
CA GLY A 68 -19.05 -5.70 -4.84
C GLY A 68 -18.04 -5.52 -5.97
N VAL A 69 -17.55 -4.29 -6.18
CA VAL A 69 -16.52 -3.99 -7.19
C VAL A 69 -15.21 -4.72 -6.89
N ILE A 70 -14.78 -4.76 -5.63
CA ILE A 70 -13.55 -5.44 -5.19
C ILE A 70 -13.68 -6.95 -5.39
N ILE A 71 -14.83 -7.56 -5.05
CA ILE A 71 -15.07 -9.00 -5.28
C ILE A 71 -14.96 -9.33 -6.77
N LEU A 72 -15.59 -8.53 -7.64
CA LEU A 72 -15.55 -8.74 -9.09
C LEU A 72 -14.13 -8.52 -9.64
N ALA A 73 -13.45 -7.46 -9.22
CA ALA A 73 -12.08 -7.15 -9.63
C ALA A 73 -11.09 -8.22 -9.17
N GLY A 74 -11.25 -8.76 -7.96
CA GLY A 74 -10.46 -9.86 -7.42
C GLY A 74 -10.67 -11.15 -8.19
N ALA A 75 -11.91 -11.51 -8.49
CA ALA A 75 -12.23 -12.68 -9.32
C ALA A 75 -11.66 -12.55 -10.74
N PHE A 76 -11.77 -11.37 -11.35
CA PHE A 76 -11.17 -11.09 -12.65
C PHE A 76 -9.64 -11.16 -12.61
N THR A 77 -9.02 -10.64 -11.55
CA THR A 77 -7.57 -10.69 -11.34
C THR A 77 -7.05 -12.12 -11.19
N SER A 78 -7.73 -12.97 -10.40
CA SER A 78 -7.38 -14.39 -10.26
C SER A 78 -7.48 -15.11 -11.62
N LEU A 79 -8.54 -14.84 -12.39
CA LEU A 79 -8.70 -15.38 -13.75
C LEU A 79 -7.56 -14.93 -14.69
N LEU A 80 -7.21 -13.64 -14.70
CA LEU A 80 -6.07 -13.14 -15.48
C LEU A 80 -4.73 -13.75 -15.05
N SER A 81 -4.56 -14.03 -13.76
CA SER A 81 -3.39 -14.71 -13.22
C SER A 81 -3.32 -16.16 -13.66
N GLU A 82 -4.46 -16.86 -13.71
CA GLU A 82 -4.55 -18.25 -14.15
C GLU A 82 -4.11 -18.42 -15.62
N PHE A 83 -4.53 -17.51 -16.49
CA PHE A 83 -4.10 -17.49 -17.90
C PHE A 83 -2.70 -16.88 -18.13
N GLY A 84 -1.98 -16.47 -17.08
CA GLY A 84 -0.63 -15.92 -17.18
C GLY A 84 -0.56 -14.51 -17.77
N ILE A 85 -1.69 -13.83 -17.96
CA ILE A 85 -1.76 -12.46 -18.49
C ILE A 85 -1.04 -11.49 -17.54
N VAL A 86 -1.17 -11.71 -16.23
CA VAL A 86 -0.43 -10.97 -15.19
C VAL A 86 1.09 -11.11 -15.36
N SER A 87 1.58 -12.31 -15.74
CA SER A 87 3.00 -12.55 -16.00
C SER A 87 3.50 -11.82 -17.25
N ILE A 88 2.67 -11.78 -18.31
CA ILE A 88 2.97 -10.99 -19.52
C ILE A 88 3.01 -9.49 -19.20
N ALA A 89 2.05 -8.98 -18.42
CA ALA A 89 2.04 -7.59 -17.98
C ALA A 89 3.30 -7.24 -17.18
N ASN A 90 3.71 -8.11 -16.24
CA ASN A 90 4.97 -7.95 -15.49
C ASN A 90 6.20 -7.96 -16.41
N ARG A 91 6.25 -8.85 -17.41
CA ARG A 91 7.36 -8.93 -18.38
C ARG A 91 7.45 -7.67 -19.24
N THR A 92 6.31 -7.09 -19.61
CA THR A 92 6.23 -5.84 -20.40
C THR A 92 6.56 -4.60 -19.57
N LEU A 93 6.15 -4.57 -18.30
CA LEU A 93 6.42 -3.46 -17.39
C LEU A 93 7.86 -3.48 -16.87
N SER A 94 8.44 -4.65 -16.63
CA SER A 94 9.82 -4.83 -16.15
C SER A 94 10.89 -3.97 -16.87
N PRO A 95 10.97 -3.94 -18.21
CA PRO A 95 11.94 -3.09 -18.91
C PRO A 95 11.62 -1.59 -18.80
N LEU A 96 10.36 -1.22 -18.54
CA LEU A 96 9.93 0.17 -18.40
C LEU A 96 10.25 0.75 -17.01
N MET A 97 10.41 -0.09 -15.99
CA MET A 97 10.71 0.34 -14.61
C MET A 97 12.02 1.10 -14.49
N LYS A 98 13.06 0.66 -15.22
CA LYS A 98 14.38 1.30 -15.19
C LYS A 98 14.40 2.70 -15.81
N PRO A 99 13.89 2.92 -17.05
CA PRO A 99 13.86 4.26 -17.64
C PRO A 99 12.83 5.19 -17.00
N VAL A 100 11.70 4.69 -16.50
CA VAL A 100 10.65 5.56 -15.94
C VAL A 100 10.91 5.86 -14.47
N PHE A 101 11.11 4.83 -13.65
CA PHE A 101 11.19 4.97 -12.19
C PHE A 101 12.60 4.82 -11.62
N GLY A 102 13.56 4.30 -12.39
CA GLY A 102 14.93 4.06 -11.91
C GLY A 102 15.04 2.87 -10.95
N LEU A 103 14.07 1.96 -10.99
CA LEU A 103 13.98 0.78 -10.12
C LEU A 103 14.28 -0.52 -10.89
N PRO A 104 14.69 -1.60 -10.20
CA PRO A 104 14.87 -2.90 -10.82
C PRO A 104 13.53 -3.46 -11.31
N GLY A 105 13.58 -4.33 -12.33
CA GLY A 105 12.37 -4.90 -12.96
C GLY A 105 11.43 -5.61 -11.97
N ALA A 106 11.96 -6.16 -10.87
CA ALA A 106 11.18 -6.76 -9.79
C ALA A 106 10.11 -5.82 -9.20
N ALA A 107 10.31 -4.49 -9.25
CA ALA A 107 9.33 -3.53 -8.78
C ALA A 107 8.01 -3.54 -9.59
N SER A 108 8.00 -4.10 -10.81
CA SER A 108 6.76 -4.22 -11.59
C SER A 108 5.73 -5.12 -10.91
N ILE A 109 6.19 -6.14 -10.17
CA ILE A 109 5.32 -7.03 -9.40
C ILE A 109 4.57 -6.23 -8.34
N GLY A 110 5.26 -5.31 -7.65
CA GLY A 110 4.66 -4.39 -6.68
C GLY A 110 3.65 -3.44 -7.32
N VAL A 111 3.93 -2.90 -8.51
CA VAL A 111 2.98 -2.04 -9.26
C VAL A 111 1.72 -2.79 -9.62
N VAL A 112 1.83 -4.01 -10.16
CA VAL A 112 0.68 -4.80 -10.54
C VAL A 112 -0.12 -5.24 -9.32
N ALA A 113 0.55 -5.66 -8.24
CA ALA A 113 -0.10 -6.05 -6.99
C ALA A 113 -0.88 -4.89 -6.36
N THR A 114 -0.28 -3.69 -6.33
CA THR A 114 -0.95 -2.49 -5.78
C THR A 114 -2.06 -2.00 -6.68
N TYR A 115 -1.85 -1.92 -8.00
CA TYR A 115 -2.88 -1.45 -8.92
C TYR A 115 -4.16 -2.29 -8.90
N LEU A 116 -4.04 -3.59 -8.65
CA LEU A 116 -5.17 -4.52 -8.60
C LEU A 116 -5.82 -4.66 -7.23
N SER A 117 -5.06 -4.48 -6.13
CA SER A 117 -5.53 -4.75 -4.76
C SER A 117 -5.68 -3.46 -3.96
N ASP A 118 -4.59 -2.95 -3.38
CA ASP A 118 -4.48 -1.64 -2.71
C ASP A 118 -3.01 -1.43 -2.26
N ASN A 119 -2.69 -0.27 -1.69
CA ASN A 119 -1.40 0.08 -1.09
C ASN A 119 -0.84 -0.98 -0.10
N PRO A 120 -1.63 -1.63 0.77
CA PRO A 120 -1.12 -2.68 1.67
C PRO A 120 -0.52 -3.89 0.94
N ALA A 121 -0.88 -4.14 -0.32
CA ALA A 121 -0.36 -5.28 -1.08
C ALA A 121 1.15 -5.20 -1.33
N ILE A 122 1.76 -4.00 -1.28
CA ILE A 122 3.22 -3.84 -1.44
C ILE A 122 4.00 -4.09 -0.15
N MET A 123 3.35 -3.98 1.01
CA MET A 123 4.02 -4.10 2.30
C MET A 123 4.63 -5.50 2.51
N PRO A 124 3.92 -6.62 2.24
CA PRO A 124 4.49 -7.96 2.31
C PRO A 124 5.71 -8.11 1.39
N LEU A 125 5.62 -7.63 0.14
CA LEU A 125 6.73 -7.69 -0.83
C LEU A 125 7.95 -6.91 -0.34
N SER A 126 7.74 -5.73 0.25
CA SER A 126 8.82 -4.90 0.79
C SER A 126 9.45 -5.45 2.08
N SER A 127 8.82 -6.44 2.71
CA SER A 127 9.32 -7.10 3.94
C SER A 127 9.89 -8.48 3.65
N GLU A 128 9.67 -9.02 2.45
CA GLU A 128 10.09 -10.36 2.08
C GLU A 128 11.58 -10.37 1.69
N LYS A 129 12.37 -11.17 2.42
CA LYS A 129 13.82 -11.32 2.20
C LYS A 129 14.17 -11.74 0.77
N GLY A 130 13.40 -12.67 0.19
CA GLY A 130 13.56 -13.17 -1.17
C GLY A 130 13.32 -12.11 -2.25
N PHE A 131 12.45 -11.14 -1.98
CA PHE A 131 12.21 -10.01 -2.86
C PHE A 131 13.25 -8.91 -2.65
N LEU A 132 13.58 -8.60 -1.39
CA LEU A 132 14.53 -7.57 -0.98
C LEU A 132 15.96 -7.79 -1.53
N LYS A 133 16.37 -9.04 -1.80
CA LYS A 133 17.69 -9.35 -2.40
C LYS A 133 17.92 -8.70 -3.77
N TYR A 134 16.85 -8.33 -4.48
CA TYR A 134 16.93 -7.65 -5.78
C TYR A 134 16.99 -6.12 -5.67
N PHE A 135 16.93 -5.58 -4.45
CA PHE A 135 16.83 -4.14 -4.19
C PHE A 135 17.97 -3.64 -3.31
N LYS A 136 18.38 -2.40 -3.58
CA LYS A 136 19.22 -1.60 -2.70
C LYS A 136 18.37 -0.95 -1.61
N ARG A 137 18.98 -0.57 -0.50
CA ARG A 137 18.26 0.01 0.66
C ARG A 137 17.42 1.25 0.31
N TRP A 138 17.91 2.09 -0.61
CA TRP A 138 17.16 3.26 -1.09
C TRP A 138 16.03 2.89 -2.07
N GLU A 139 16.16 1.77 -2.79
CA GLU A 139 15.14 1.28 -3.73
C GLU A 139 13.94 0.71 -2.99
N VAL A 140 14.13 0.11 -1.81
CA VAL A 140 13.03 -0.38 -0.95
C VAL A 140 12.11 0.76 -0.50
N THR A 141 12.68 1.88 -0.04
CA THR A 141 11.86 3.05 0.35
C THR A 141 11.12 3.64 -0.85
N THR A 142 11.75 3.60 -2.02
CA THR A 142 11.20 4.11 -3.27
C THR A 142 10.11 3.17 -3.82
N LEU A 143 10.22 1.86 -3.57
CA LEU A 143 9.22 0.85 -3.90
C LEU A 143 7.92 1.07 -3.12
N VAL A 144 7.97 1.34 -1.82
CA VAL A 144 6.74 1.61 -1.03
C VAL A 144 6.02 2.87 -1.54
N ASN A 145 6.80 3.92 -1.88
CA ASN A 145 6.25 5.12 -2.52
C ASN A 145 5.62 4.81 -3.89
N LEU A 146 6.25 3.95 -4.69
CA LEU A 146 5.69 3.47 -5.96
C LEU A 146 4.36 2.75 -5.74
N GLY A 147 4.23 1.96 -4.69
CA GLY A 147 2.95 1.34 -4.33
C GLY A 147 1.84 2.36 -4.11
N THR A 148 2.17 3.47 -3.45
CA THR A 148 1.23 4.58 -3.18
C THR A 148 0.76 5.27 -4.47
N VAL A 149 1.62 5.35 -5.48
CA VAL A 149 1.28 5.92 -6.79
C VAL A 149 0.22 5.09 -7.51
N PHE A 150 0.26 3.76 -7.35
CA PHE A 150 -0.58 2.83 -8.12
C PHE A 150 -1.73 2.20 -7.32
N GLY A 151 -1.72 2.23 -5.99
CA GLY A 151 -2.57 1.34 -5.17
C GLY A 151 -4.07 1.50 -5.30
N MET A 152 -4.60 2.68 -5.61
CA MET A 152 -6.05 2.84 -5.77
C MET A 152 -6.50 2.94 -7.23
N GLY A 153 -5.62 2.64 -8.18
CA GLY A 153 -5.85 2.90 -9.61
C GLY A 153 -7.09 2.20 -10.18
N LEU A 154 -7.19 0.87 -10.07
CA LEU A 154 -8.30 0.11 -10.63
C LEU A 154 -9.63 0.41 -9.93
N ILE A 155 -9.63 0.47 -8.60
CA ILE A 155 -10.84 0.66 -7.79
C ILE A 155 -11.41 2.06 -8.00
N VAL A 156 -10.58 3.11 -7.95
CA VAL A 156 -11.03 4.50 -8.15
C VAL A 156 -11.51 4.72 -9.58
N THR A 157 -10.79 4.18 -10.58
CA THR A 157 -11.19 4.23 -11.98
C THR A 157 -12.56 3.57 -12.18
N THR A 158 -12.74 2.36 -11.64
CA THR A 158 -14.00 1.62 -11.77
C THR A 158 -15.13 2.33 -11.04
N PHE A 159 -14.90 2.80 -9.81
CA PHE A 159 -15.89 3.55 -9.03
C PHE A 159 -16.36 4.80 -9.75
N MET A 160 -15.42 5.61 -10.27
CA MET A 160 -15.76 6.84 -11.00
C MET A 160 -16.48 6.57 -12.32
N LEU A 161 -16.14 5.49 -13.01
CA LEU A 161 -16.85 5.07 -14.22
C LEU A 161 -18.27 4.57 -13.90
N THR A 162 -18.46 3.77 -12.85
CA THR A 162 -19.79 3.28 -12.48
C THR A 162 -20.68 4.38 -11.87
N ARG A 163 -20.09 5.42 -11.27
CA ARG A 163 -20.83 6.61 -10.82
C ARG A 163 -21.01 7.67 -11.91
N SER A 164 -20.47 7.44 -13.11
CA SER A 164 -20.68 8.36 -14.23
C SER A 164 -22.15 8.27 -14.71
N THR A 165 -22.79 9.44 -14.83
CA THR A 165 -24.14 9.57 -15.39
C THR A 165 -24.05 10.17 -16.79
N ASP A 166 -25.09 9.97 -17.62
CA ASP A 166 -25.14 10.50 -18.99
C ASP A 166 -24.95 12.03 -19.07
N THR A 167 -25.25 12.75 -17.99
CA THR A 167 -25.10 14.21 -17.87
C THR A 167 -23.71 14.66 -17.44
N ALA A 168 -22.87 13.78 -16.89
CA ALA A 168 -21.52 14.08 -16.42
C ALA A 168 -20.57 12.93 -16.78
N ALA A 169 -20.06 12.95 -18.02
CA ALA A 169 -19.12 11.95 -18.51
C ALA A 169 -17.77 12.03 -17.77
N LEU A 170 -17.64 11.30 -16.66
CA LEU A 170 -16.44 11.25 -15.82
C LEU A 170 -15.26 10.52 -16.49
N GLY A 171 -15.47 9.84 -17.63
CA GLY A 171 -14.41 9.09 -18.32
C GLY A 171 -13.19 9.94 -18.68
N ARG A 172 -13.39 11.19 -19.15
CA ARG A 172 -12.25 12.11 -19.42
C ARG A 172 -11.52 12.51 -18.15
N ALA A 173 -12.24 12.73 -17.06
CA ALA A 173 -11.66 13.08 -15.76
C ALA A 173 -10.83 11.93 -15.20
N VAL A 174 -11.32 10.68 -15.33
CA VAL A 174 -10.61 9.47 -14.92
C VAL A 174 -9.31 9.27 -15.71
N LEU A 175 -9.34 9.51 -17.04
CA LEU A 175 -8.14 9.46 -17.87
C LEU A 175 -7.12 10.53 -17.46
N LEU A 176 -7.56 11.77 -17.26
CA LEU A 176 -6.70 12.86 -16.79
C LEU A 176 -6.13 12.55 -15.39
N GLY A 177 -6.92 11.97 -14.50
CA GLY A 177 -6.50 11.55 -13.16
C GLY A 177 -5.42 10.47 -13.21
N ASN A 178 -5.59 9.42 -14.02
CA ASN A 178 -4.59 8.37 -14.18
C ASN A 178 -3.29 8.91 -14.82
N LEU A 179 -3.39 9.79 -15.82
CA LEU A 179 -2.21 10.46 -16.39
C LEU A 179 -1.50 11.33 -15.36
N GLY A 180 -2.26 12.08 -14.55
CA GLY A 180 -1.74 12.89 -13.45
C GLY A 180 -1.03 12.04 -12.40
N ALA A 181 -1.62 10.90 -12.02
CA ALA A 181 -1.02 9.96 -11.09
C ALA A 181 0.29 9.38 -11.62
N ILE A 182 0.35 9.00 -12.90
CA ILE A 182 1.58 8.51 -13.52
C ILE A 182 2.66 9.61 -13.54
N MET A 183 2.33 10.82 -14.01
CA MET A 183 3.30 11.91 -14.10
C MET A 183 3.79 12.40 -12.73
N GLY A 184 2.87 12.60 -11.79
CA GLY A 184 3.19 12.95 -10.40
C GLY A 184 3.94 11.83 -9.68
N GLY A 185 3.59 10.58 -9.97
CA GLY A 185 4.27 9.40 -9.47
C GLY A 185 5.69 9.29 -9.96
N ILE A 186 5.95 9.53 -11.25
CA ILE A 186 7.30 9.58 -11.82
C ILE A 186 8.14 10.62 -11.07
N LEU A 187 7.60 11.83 -10.87
CA LEU A 187 8.30 12.89 -10.16
C LEU A 187 8.57 12.50 -8.70
N SER A 188 7.56 12.00 -7.98
CA SER A 188 7.64 11.58 -6.58
C SER A 188 8.69 10.49 -6.39
N VAL A 189 8.62 9.42 -7.19
CA VAL A 189 9.52 8.27 -7.11
C VAL A 189 10.95 8.65 -7.46
N ARG A 190 11.16 9.50 -8.48
CA ARG A 190 12.50 10.01 -8.85
C ARG A 190 13.11 10.90 -7.77
N LEU A 191 12.31 11.77 -7.15
CA LEU A 191 12.76 12.61 -6.04
C LEU A 191 13.12 11.76 -4.83
N MET A 192 12.25 10.81 -4.47
CA MET A 192 12.49 9.87 -3.38
C MET A 192 13.79 9.08 -3.59
N GLY A 193 14.03 8.59 -4.81
CA GLY A 193 15.27 7.91 -5.17
C GLY A 193 16.52 8.79 -5.02
N ARG A 194 16.45 10.08 -5.40
CA ARG A 194 17.56 11.03 -5.21
C ARG A 194 17.87 11.27 -3.73
N PHE A 195 16.86 11.49 -2.90
CA PHE A 195 17.06 11.67 -1.47
C PHE A 195 17.50 10.38 -0.77
N GLY A 196 16.94 9.24 -1.19
CA GLY A 196 17.30 7.91 -0.71
C GLY A 196 18.77 7.61 -0.97
N LYS A 197 19.27 7.87 -2.18
CA LYS A 197 20.70 7.74 -2.52
C LYS A 197 21.59 8.62 -1.66
N LYS A 198 21.19 9.87 -1.39
CA LYS A 198 21.94 10.78 -0.51
C LYS A 198 21.97 10.31 0.95
N LYS A 199 20.89 9.70 1.44
CA LYS A 199 20.74 9.28 2.84
C LYS A 199 21.35 7.90 3.13
N TYR A 200 21.17 6.94 2.22
CA TYR A 200 21.56 5.55 2.44
C TYR A 200 22.80 5.12 1.64
N GLY A 201 23.31 5.96 0.73
CA GLY A 201 24.40 5.62 -0.19
C GLY A 201 23.89 4.88 -1.44
N GLU A 202 24.62 5.03 -2.55
CA GLU A 202 24.17 4.51 -3.87
C GLU A 202 24.20 2.98 -3.98
N ASP A 203 25.02 2.30 -3.17
CA ASP A 203 25.28 0.86 -3.24
C ASP A 203 25.08 0.11 -1.91
N ALA A 204 24.40 0.72 -0.94
CA ALA A 204 24.07 0.02 0.29
C ALA A 204 23.08 -1.12 -0.01
N ALA A 205 23.60 -2.34 -0.03
CA ALA A 205 22.81 -3.56 -0.10
C ALA A 205 21.88 -3.64 1.11
N VAL A 206 20.69 -4.19 0.91
CA VAL A 206 19.88 -4.63 2.04
C VAL A 206 20.64 -5.80 2.67
N VAL A 207 21.03 -5.69 3.94
CA VAL A 207 21.65 -6.80 4.66
C VAL A 207 20.56 -7.85 4.85
N VAL A 208 20.57 -8.87 3.99
CA VAL A 208 19.73 -10.05 4.11
C VAL A 208 20.65 -11.17 4.55
N GLU A 209 20.45 -11.68 5.77
CA GLU A 209 21.10 -12.91 6.21
C GLU A 209 20.74 -14.03 5.24
N ASP A 210 21.76 -14.80 4.84
CA ASP A 210 21.72 -15.86 3.84
C ASP A 210 20.69 -16.93 4.25
N ASP A 211 19.52 -16.91 3.62
CA ASP A 211 18.53 -17.99 3.72
C ASP A 211 17.67 -18.04 2.46
N GLU A 212 17.34 -19.26 2.03
CA GLU A 212 16.80 -19.63 0.72
C GLU A 212 15.43 -19.00 0.40
N GLY A 213 15.40 -17.76 -0.08
CA GLY A 213 14.20 -17.13 -0.63
C GLY A 213 13.97 -17.51 -2.11
N TYR A 214 12.86 -18.18 -2.40
CA TYR A 214 12.41 -18.52 -3.76
C TYR A 214 12.31 -17.27 -4.68
N ASP A 215 12.61 -17.43 -5.97
CA ASP A 215 12.64 -16.32 -6.95
C ASP A 215 11.23 -16.06 -7.52
N LEU A 216 10.52 -15.09 -6.93
CA LEU A 216 9.20 -14.61 -7.38
C LEU A 216 9.19 -14.00 -8.79
N VAL A 217 10.36 -13.62 -9.33
CA VAL A 217 10.47 -13.02 -10.66
C VAL A 217 10.56 -14.10 -11.75
N ARG A 218 11.06 -15.30 -11.42
CA ARG A 218 11.25 -16.41 -12.36
C ARG A 218 10.30 -17.58 -12.18
N PHE A 219 9.81 -17.84 -10.98
CA PHE A 219 8.97 -18.99 -10.69
C PHE A 219 7.53 -18.58 -10.41
N ARG A 220 6.59 -19.32 -11.02
CA ARG A 220 5.14 -19.23 -10.77
C ARG A 220 4.77 -20.41 -9.89
N GLU A 221 4.31 -20.16 -8.67
CA GLU A 221 3.74 -21.22 -7.85
C GLU A 221 2.42 -21.70 -8.47
N VAL A 222 2.35 -22.99 -8.78
CA VAL A 222 1.11 -23.66 -9.20
C VAL A 222 0.66 -24.52 -8.02
N ARG A 223 -0.39 -24.09 -7.33
CA ARG A 223 -0.95 -24.82 -6.18
C ARG A 223 -1.47 -26.21 -6.61
N PRO A 224 -1.31 -27.26 -5.80
CA PRO A 224 -1.83 -28.58 -6.13
C PRO A 224 -3.37 -28.58 -6.11
N GLY A 225 -4.02 -29.12 -7.15
CA GLY A 225 -5.50 -29.21 -7.25
C GLY A 225 -6.03 -29.02 -8.67
N ASN A 226 -7.32 -29.35 -8.89
CA ASN A 226 -8.01 -29.09 -10.16
C ASN A 226 -8.31 -27.59 -10.35
N ALA A 227 -8.48 -27.12 -11.60
CA ALA A 227 -8.71 -25.69 -11.91
C ALA A 227 -9.83 -25.05 -11.08
N MET A 228 -10.95 -25.77 -10.89
CA MET A 228 -12.07 -25.33 -10.05
C MET A 228 -11.70 -25.22 -8.56
N GLN A 229 -10.90 -26.15 -8.03
CA GLN A 229 -10.42 -26.10 -6.64
C GLN A 229 -9.46 -24.92 -6.44
N ARG A 230 -8.62 -24.61 -7.44
CA ARG A 230 -7.72 -23.46 -7.42
C ARG A 230 -8.49 -22.14 -7.40
N ALA A 231 -9.50 -22.00 -8.26
CA ALA A 231 -10.36 -20.81 -8.29
C ALA A 231 -11.15 -20.61 -6.98
N LEU A 232 -11.69 -21.70 -6.40
CA LEU A 232 -12.40 -21.63 -5.11
C LEU A 232 -11.47 -21.33 -3.93
N GLN A 233 -10.24 -21.86 -3.94
CA GLN A 233 -9.24 -21.59 -2.90
C GLN A 233 -8.70 -20.16 -2.98
N ASP A 234 -8.50 -19.60 -4.18
CA ASP A 234 -8.15 -18.19 -4.37
C ASP A 234 -9.24 -17.26 -3.83
N PHE A 235 -10.51 -17.63 -4.01
CA PHE A 235 -11.65 -16.88 -3.48
C PHE A 235 -11.76 -16.94 -1.94
N ASN A 236 -11.45 -18.09 -1.34
CA ASN A 236 -11.61 -18.32 0.10
C ASN A 236 -10.37 -17.93 0.94
N THR A 237 -9.18 -17.89 0.33
CA THR A 237 -7.90 -17.74 1.06
C THR A 237 -7.31 -16.36 0.84
N GLY A 238 -7.90 -15.34 1.48
CA GLY A 238 -7.28 -14.02 1.66
C GLY A 238 -6.14 -13.99 2.69
N ARG A 239 -5.43 -15.10 2.89
CA ARG A 239 -4.34 -15.25 3.86
C ARG A 239 -3.21 -16.08 3.26
N PRO A 240 -1.94 -15.67 3.43
CA PRO A 240 -0.83 -16.58 3.19
C PRO A 240 -0.88 -17.66 4.27
N ASP A 241 -1.15 -18.90 3.85
CA ASP A 241 -0.98 -20.07 4.69
C ASP A 241 0.47 -20.55 4.50
N ASP A 242 1.35 -20.15 5.42
CA ASP A 242 2.29 -21.09 6.02
C ASP A 242 3.01 -20.45 7.22
N ARG A 243 2.79 -21.08 8.37
CA ARG A 243 3.78 -21.40 9.42
C ARG A 243 4.94 -20.40 9.60
N ARG A 244 4.93 -19.72 10.75
CA ARG A 244 5.96 -18.83 11.36
C ARG A 244 5.80 -17.32 11.21
N LEU A 245 4.57 -16.82 11.16
CA LEU A 245 4.32 -15.45 11.62
C LEU A 245 4.03 -15.49 13.12
N ASP A 246 5.10 -15.60 13.92
CA ASP A 246 5.08 -15.19 15.32
C ASP A 246 4.73 -13.70 15.34
N PHE A 247 3.43 -13.43 15.48
CA PHE A 247 2.92 -12.16 15.95
C PHE A 247 3.47 -11.95 17.37
N ARG A 248 4.69 -11.40 17.47
CA ARG A 248 5.13 -10.69 18.66
C ARG A 248 4.36 -9.37 18.73
N MET A 249 3.05 -9.45 18.93
CA MET A 249 2.32 -8.41 19.64
C MET A 249 2.95 -8.36 21.03
N GLY A 250 3.63 -7.25 21.32
CA GLY A 250 4.19 -6.96 22.63
C GLY A 250 3.08 -6.78 23.67
N VAL A 251 2.43 -7.87 24.05
CA VAL A 251 1.80 -7.99 25.36
C VAL A 251 2.89 -8.55 26.27
N ASN A 252 3.59 -7.63 26.92
CA ASN A 252 4.43 -7.92 28.05
C ASN A 252 3.50 -8.32 29.22
N LEU A 253 3.10 -9.60 29.26
CA LEU A 253 2.59 -10.21 30.49
C LEU A 253 3.82 -10.55 31.34
N GLY A 254 4.31 -9.55 32.06
CA GLY A 254 5.09 -9.79 33.27
C GLY A 254 4.12 -10.07 34.40
N ASP A 255 4.33 -11.22 35.05
CA ASP A 255 3.72 -11.76 36.27
C ASP A 255 2.18 -11.83 36.35
#